data_AF-A0A1G3Y5E3-F1
#
_entry.id   AF-A0A1G3Y5E3-F1
#
_cell.length_a   1.000
_cell.length_b   1.000
_cell.length_c   1.000
_cell.angle_alpha   90.00
_cell.angle_beta   90.00
_cell.angle_gamma   90.00
#
_symmetry.space_group_name_H-M   'P 1'
#
loop_
_entity.id
_entity.type
_entity.pdbx_description
1 polymer ?
#
loop_
_entity_poly.entity_id
_entity_poly.type
_entity_poly.pdbx_seq_one_letter_code
_entity_poly.pdbx_strand_id
1 'polypeptide(L)'
;MKINLLIIISILLLIGCATVPEKNVALDRARAVYEQAQANPEVEKNAPVALYEAAQALKKAEQAKDIEEMEHLAYIAERKTQIAVAQAEQKVAEKEREDLSKEQDKIVLQAREFETKQAIGLAEARAFEAERARKEAEARALEIQRAKSEAEAKALEAEMAKKEAEAKALELEKAKKEAEAKKLEAEMAHMKAEEAIAQRKQLESELSELKARQTDRGVILTLGDILFKTGKAVLMSGAMRTMDILADFLKKYPERNVLIEGFTDSTGSETYNLGLSQQRANAVRDALTANGITTERIATKGYGEQFPIAGNNTQAGRQQNRRVEIVILDEGVSPEKMLR
;
A
#
# COMPACT_ATOMS: atom_id res chain seq x y z
N MET A 1 66.21 -167.14 -6.35
CA MET A 1 67.53 -166.62 -6.75
C MET A 1 67.34 -165.62 -7.89
N LYS A 2 67.81 -164.37 -7.70
CA LYS A 2 68.42 -163.44 -8.68
C LYS A 2 67.91 -163.33 -10.16
N ILE A 3 67.83 -162.06 -10.62
CA ILE A 3 68.16 -161.46 -11.95
C ILE A 3 67.02 -160.73 -12.72
N ASN A 4 67.10 -159.39 -12.71
CA ASN A 4 67.15 -158.39 -13.81
C ASN A 4 66.49 -158.60 -15.20
N LEU A 5 65.68 -157.58 -15.60
CA LEU A 5 65.88 -156.60 -16.70
C LEU A 5 65.18 -156.73 -18.09
N LEU A 6 64.59 -155.58 -18.50
CA LEU A 6 64.24 -155.00 -19.82
C LEU A 6 63.11 -155.58 -20.70
N ILE A 7 62.05 -154.78 -20.92
CA ILE A 7 61.41 -154.50 -22.23
C ILE A 7 60.80 -153.07 -22.20
N ILE A 8 61.15 -152.22 -23.16
CA ILE A 8 60.44 -150.97 -23.53
C ILE A 8 59.99 -151.15 -24.98
N ILE A 9 58.71 -150.87 -25.27
CA ILE A 9 58.13 -150.33 -26.52
C ILE A 9 56.58 -150.41 -26.39
N SER A 10 55.88 -149.27 -26.50
CA SER A 10 54.72 -149.06 -27.42
C SER A 10 53.65 -148.03 -26.97
N ILE A 11 53.44 -147.04 -27.86
CA ILE A 11 52.16 -146.53 -28.40
C ILE A 11 51.23 -145.69 -27.47
N LEU A 12 50.98 -144.41 -27.82
CA LEU A 12 49.71 -143.92 -28.40
C LEU A 12 49.71 -142.39 -28.57
N LEU A 13 49.65 -141.93 -29.83
CA LEU A 13 49.30 -140.57 -30.23
C LEU A 13 47.77 -140.50 -30.37
N LEU A 14 47.11 -139.79 -29.46
CA LEU A 14 45.69 -139.44 -29.58
C LEU A 14 45.56 -138.09 -30.28
N ILE A 15 45.18 -138.12 -31.55
CA ILE A 15 44.71 -136.96 -32.30
C ILE A 15 43.23 -136.78 -31.94
N GLY A 16 42.95 -135.86 -31.02
CA GLY A 16 41.60 -135.37 -30.78
C GLY A 16 41.22 -134.35 -31.85
N CYS A 17 40.29 -134.69 -32.74
CA CYS A 17 39.63 -133.73 -33.61
C CYS A 17 38.69 -132.86 -32.77
N ALA A 18 39.20 -131.74 -32.25
CA ALA A 18 38.36 -130.61 -31.87
C ALA A 18 38.11 -129.79 -33.15
N THR A 19 36.93 -129.94 -33.76
CA THR A 19 36.47 -129.03 -34.81
C THR A 19 36.33 -127.64 -34.19
N VAL A 20 37.26 -126.75 -34.52
CA VAL A 20 37.17 -125.33 -34.17
C VAL A 20 35.92 -124.79 -34.87
N PRO A 21 34.95 -124.19 -34.16
CA PRO A 21 33.76 -123.63 -34.79
C PRO A 21 34.18 -122.55 -35.80
N GLU A 22 33.57 -122.61 -36.98
CA GLU A 22 33.81 -121.66 -38.07
C GLU A 22 33.50 -120.24 -37.57
N LYS A 23 34.47 -119.34 -37.72
CA LYS A 23 34.46 -118.03 -37.09
C LYS A 23 33.48 -117.11 -37.84
N ASN A 24 32.38 -116.71 -37.21
CA ASN A 24 31.41 -115.79 -37.82
C ASN A 24 31.71 -114.32 -37.43
N VAL A 25 32.13 -113.52 -38.40
CA VAL A 25 32.55 -112.13 -38.19
C VAL A 25 31.39 -111.23 -37.73
N ALA A 26 30.15 -111.49 -38.18
CA ALA A 26 28.99 -110.71 -37.78
C ALA A 26 28.62 -110.95 -36.31
N LEU A 27 28.65 -112.23 -35.86
CA LEU A 27 28.40 -112.58 -34.47
C LEU A 27 29.49 -112.02 -33.54
N ASP A 28 30.76 -112.13 -33.91
CA ASP A 28 31.88 -111.57 -33.13
C ASP A 28 31.77 -110.04 -33.00
N ARG A 29 31.35 -109.34 -34.06
CA ARG A 29 31.10 -107.90 -34.02
C ARG A 29 29.93 -107.55 -33.10
N ALA A 30 28.81 -108.28 -33.21
CA ALA A 30 27.65 -108.06 -32.36
C ALA A 30 27.97 -108.24 -30.87
N ARG A 31 28.79 -109.26 -30.53
CA ARG A 31 29.33 -109.46 -29.18
C ARG A 31 30.19 -108.29 -28.73
N ALA A 32 31.18 -107.90 -29.52
CA ALA A 32 32.10 -106.82 -29.14
C ALA A 32 31.36 -105.48 -28.90
N VAL A 33 30.40 -105.14 -29.77
CA VAL A 33 29.60 -103.93 -29.64
C VAL A 33 28.68 -104.00 -28.41
N TYR A 34 28.09 -105.18 -28.15
CA TYR A 34 27.28 -105.41 -26.94
C TYR A 34 28.09 -105.33 -25.64
N GLU A 35 29.26 -105.98 -25.59
CA GLU A 35 30.16 -105.94 -24.43
C GLU A 35 30.62 -104.51 -24.14
N GLN A 36 30.95 -103.73 -25.17
CA GLN A 36 31.31 -102.33 -25.01
C GLN A 36 30.13 -101.49 -24.49
N ALA A 37 28.92 -101.73 -25.00
CA ALA A 37 27.73 -101.05 -24.54
C ALA A 37 27.37 -101.44 -23.09
N GLN A 38 27.51 -102.71 -22.73
CA GLN A 38 27.28 -103.20 -21.37
C GLN A 38 28.32 -102.65 -20.39
N ALA A 39 29.57 -102.50 -20.81
CA ALA A 39 30.64 -101.92 -20.00
C ALA A 39 30.50 -100.40 -19.82
N ASN A 40 29.62 -99.72 -20.57
CA ASN A 40 29.37 -98.29 -20.45
C ASN A 40 28.27 -98.01 -19.40
N PRO A 41 28.60 -97.42 -18.24
CA PRO A 41 27.62 -97.16 -17.18
C PRO A 41 26.48 -96.24 -17.62
N GLU A 42 26.71 -95.36 -18.59
CA GLU A 42 25.65 -94.48 -19.10
C GLU A 42 24.62 -95.24 -19.93
N VAL A 43 25.02 -96.31 -20.62
CA VAL A 43 24.08 -97.17 -21.37
C VAL A 43 23.25 -98.01 -20.42
N GLU A 44 23.88 -98.62 -19.43
CA GLU A 44 23.20 -99.40 -18.40
C GLU A 44 22.18 -98.55 -17.61
N LYS A 45 22.56 -97.32 -17.26
CA LYS A 45 21.73 -96.42 -16.48
C LYS A 45 20.59 -95.79 -17.29
N ASN A 46 20.87 -95.34 -18.51
CA ASN A 46 19.95 -94.49 -19.27
C ASN A 46 19.18 -95.24 -20.37
N ALA A 47 19.62 -96.42 -20.79
CA ALA A 47 18.91 -97.28 -21.75
C ALA A 47 18.86 -98.77 -21.35
N PRO A 48 18.50 -99.12 -20.09
CA PRO A 48 18.54 -100.50 -19.61
C PRO A 48 17.62 -101.44 -20.40
N VAL A 49 16.46 -100.94 -20.84
CA VAL A 49 15.48 -101.72 -21.62
C VAL A 49 16.02 -102.07 -23.00
N ALA A 50 16.58 -101.09 -23.71
CA ALA A 50 17.13 -101.30 -25.04
C ALA A 50 18.39 -102.20 -25.00
N LEU A 51 19.22 -102.05 -23.96
CA LEU A 51 20.36 -102.94 -23.73
C LEU A 51 19.92 -104.38 -23.46
N TYR A 52 18.87 -104.57 -22.65
CA TYR A 52 18.29 -105.90 -22.42
C TYR A 52 17.75 -106.52 -23.73
N GLU A 53 17.06 -105.75 -24.56
CA GLU A 53 16.59 -106.23 -25.85
C GLU A 53 17.72 -106.62 -26.81
N ALA A 54 18.82 -105.87 -26.80
CA ALA A 54 20.02 -106.18 -27.55
C ALA A 54 20.64 -107.51 -27.06
N ALA A 55 20.69 -107.72 -25.74
CA ALA A 55 21.15 -108.96 -25.13
C ALA A 55 20.31 -110.18 -25.57
N GLN A 56 18.99 -110.02 -25.61
CA GLN A 56 18.10 -111.09 -26.07
C GLN A 56 18.30 -111.40 -27.56
N ALA A 57 18.51 -110.38 -28.40
CA ALA A 57 18.80 -110.56 -29.81
C ALA A 57 20.15 -111.25 -30.02
N LEU A 58 21.18 -110.86 -29.26
CA LEU A 58 22.49 -111.48 -29.31
C LEU A 58 22.42 -112.96 -28.91
N LYS A 59 21.75 -113.26 -27.79
CA LYS A 59 21.55 -114.63 -27.33
C LYS A 59 20.85 -115.51 -28.38
N LYS A 60 19.87 -114.97 -29.11
CA LYS A 60 19.22 -115.67 -30.23
C LYS A 60 20.20 -115.93 -31.37
N ALA A 61 21.03 -114.95 -31.73
CA ALA A 61 22.07 -115.11 -32.75
C ALA A 61 23.09 -116.21 -32.37
N GLU A 62 23.50 -116.27 -31.10
CA GLU A 62 24.42 -117.30 -30.59
C GLU A 62 23.83 -118.72 -30.60
N GLN A 63 22.50 -118.84 -30.56
CA GLN A 63 21.78 -120.10 -30.55
C GLN A 63 21.36 -120.57 -31.95
N ALA A 64 21.51 -119.73 -32.98
CA ALA A 64 21.17 -120.05 -34.36
C ALA A 64 22.11 -121.14 -34.90
N LYS A 65 21.54 -122.11 -35.63
CA LYS A 65 22.29 -123.23 -36.23
C LYS A 65 22.62 -122.99 -37.69
N ASP A 66 21.80 -122.20 -38.38
CA ASP A 66 22.01 -121.79 -39.76
C ASP A 66 22.83 -120.50 -39.81
N ILE A 67 23.78 -120.44 -40.75
CA ILE A 67 24.74 -119.31 -40.85
C ILE A 67 24.03 -118.03 -41.29
N GLU A 68 23.08 -118.12 -42.24
CA GLU A 68 22.36 -116.95 -42.75
C GLU A 68 21.43 -116.38 -41.66
N GLU A 69 20.75 -117.25 -40.91
CA GLU A 69 19.94 -116.85 -39.76
C GLU A 69 20.80 -116.23 -38.64
N MET A 70 21.97 -116.81 -38.36
CA MET A 70 22.93 -116.28 -37.38
C MET A 70 23.40 -114.88 -37.75
N GLU A 71 23.81 -114.66 -39.00
CA GLU A 71 24.26 -113.35 -39.49
C GLU A 71 23.15 -112.31 -39.44
N HIS A 72 21.93 -112.67 -39.83
CA HIS A 72 20.78 -111.77 -39.74
C HIS A 72 20.47 -111.38 -38.29
N LEU A 73 20.42 -112.35 -37.36
CA LEU A 73 20.16 -112.08 -35.95
C LEU A 73 21.31 -111.31 -35.28
N ALA A 74 22.56 -111.58 -35.65
CA ALA A 74 23.72 -110.84 -35.20
C ALA A 74 23.66 -109.38 -35.67
N TYR A 75 23.24 -109.13 -36.92
CA TYR A 75 22.97 -107.78 -37.42
C TYR A 75 21.88 -107.09 -36.60
N ILE A 76 20.76 -107.75 -36.32
CA ILE A 76 19.69 -107.18 -35.48
C ILE A 76 20.20 -106.87 -34.07
N ALA A 77 21.00 -107.76 -33.48
CA ALA A 77 21.61 -107.55 -32.17
C ALA A 77 22.53 -106.33 -32.18
N GLU A 78 23.43 -106.22 -33.17
CA GLU A 78 24.31 -105.05 -33.35
C GLU A 78 23.50 -103.75 -33.48
N ARG A 79 22.45 -103.74 -34.32
CA ARG A 79 21.57 -102.57 -34.49
C ARG A 79 20.84 -102.20 -33.21
N LYS A 80 20.34 -103.17 -32.46
CA LYS A 80 19.69 -102.92 -31.15
C LYS A 80 20.66 -102.37 -30.13
N THR A 81 21.90 -102.87 -30.10
CA THR A 81 22.95 -102.31 -29.24
C THR A 81 23.26 -100.87 -29.61
N GLN A 82 23.39 -100.55 -30.90
CA GLN A 82 23.60 -99.18 -31.37
C GLN A 82 22.44 -98.25 -30.97
N ILE A 83 21.19 -98.73 -31.02
CA ILE A 83 20.02 -97.97 -30.55
C ILE A 83 20.09 -97.72 -29.05
N ALA A 84 20.49 -98.73 -28.25
CA ALA A 84 20.64 -98.57 -26.81
C ALA A 84 21.69 -97.51 -26.46
N VAL A 85 22.84 -97.53 -27.15
CA VAL A 85 23.89 -96.51 -27.00
C VAL A 85 23.35 -95.12 -27.37
N ALA A 86 22.71 -94.99 -28.54
CA ALA A 86 22.17 -93.70 -29.00
C ALA A 86 21.07 -93.16 -28.06
N GLN A 87 20.21 -94.01 -27.51
CA GLN A 87 19.20 -93.61 -26.53
C GLN A 87 19.82 -93.14 -25.22
N ALA A 88 20.89 -93.81 -24.76
CA ALA A 88 21.60 -93.40 -23.58
C ALA A 88 22.30 -92.04 -23.76
N GLU A 89 23.00 -91.85 -24.89
CA GLU A 89 23.62 -90.58 -25.26
C GLU A 89 22.57 -89.46 -25.36
N GLN A 90 21.40 -89.74 -25.96
CA GLN A 90 20.29 -88.79 -26.01
C GLN A 90 19.82 -88.39 -24.60
N LYS A 91 19.68 -89.37 -23.69
CA LYS A 91 19.24 -89.10 -22.31
C LYS A 91 20.25 -88.30 -21.50
N VAL A 92 21.54 -88.54 -21.71
CA VAL A 92 22.62 -87.74 -21.11
C VAL A 92 22.55 -86.31 -21.61
N ALA A 93 22.43 -86.12 -22.94
CA ALA A 93 22.33 -84.80 -23.54
C ALA A 93 21.05 -84.05 -23.11
N GLU A 94 19.92 -84.74 -22.95
CA GLU A 94 18.69 -84.16 -22.40
C GLU A 94 18.89 -83.64 -20.98
N LYS A 95 19.55 -84.41 -20.12
CA LYS A 95 19.83 -84.01 -18.74
C LYS A 95 20.80 -82.83 -18.67
N GLU A 96 21.87 -82.86 -19.46
CA GLU A 96 22.83 -81.76 -19.54
C GLU A 96 22.15 -80.47 -20.01
N ARG A 97 21.25 -80.56 -21.01
CA ARG A 97 20.45 -79.41 -21.43
C ARG A 97 19.53 -78.88 -20.34
N GLU A 98 18.93 -79.76 -19.52
CA GLU A 98 18.09 -79.34 -18.39
C GLU A 98 18.92 -78.61 -17.33
N ASP A 99 20.10 -79.14 -16.99
CA ASP A 99 21.01 -78.55 -16.01
C ASP A 99 21.54 -77.19 -16.49
N LEU A 100 21.94 -77.10 -17.77
CA LEU A 100 22.34 -75.83 -18.40
C LEU A 100 21.19 -74.83 -18.45
N SER A 101 19.95 -75.27 -18.72
CA SER A 101 18.78 -74.38 -18.69
C SER A 101 18.56 -73.80 -17.30
N LYS A 102 18.70 -74.60 -16.24
CA LYS A 102 18.58 -74.12 -14.85
C LYS A 102 19.66 -73.11 -14.50
N GLU A 103 20.89 -73.35 -14.97
CA GLU A 103 22.00 -72.41 -14.76
C GLU A 103 21.76 -71.10 -15.53
N GLN A 104 21.29 -71.18 -16.78
CA GLN A 104 20.88 -70.03 -17.57
C GLN A 104 19.79 -69.22 -16.87
N ASP A 105 18.73 -69.88 -16.39
CA ASP A 105 17.63 -69.23 -15.68
C ASP A 105 18.11 -68.50 -14.42
N LYS A 106 19.05 -69.11 -13.69
CA LYS A 106 19.67 -68.49 -12.51
C LYS A 106 20.46 -67.23 -12.88
N ILE A 107 21.26 -67.29 -13.94
CA ILE A 107 22.04 -66.13 -14.42
C ILE A 107 21.11 -65.00 -14.85
N VAL A 108 20.07 -65.31 -15.62
CA VAL A 108 19.07 -64.32 -16.06
C VAL A 108 18.37 -63.69 -14.86
N LEU A 109 17.95 -64.49 -13.88
CA LEU A 109 17.31 -63.99 -12.67
C LEU A 109 18.23 -63.04 -11.89
N GLN A 110 19.49 -63.42 -11.69
CA GLN A 110 20.49 -62.57 -11.02
C GLN A 110 20.73 -61.26 -11.77
N ALA A 111 20.80 -61.30 -13.10
CA ALA A 111 20.92 -60.09 -13.92
C ALA A 111 19.71 -59.17 -13.76
N ARG A 112 18.49 -59.73 -13.77
CA ARG A 112 17.24 -58.98 -13.54
C ARG A 112 17.15 -58.38 -12.14
N GLU A 113 17.58 -59.12 -11.12
CA GLU A 113 17.65 -58.60 -9.75
C GLU A 113 18.61 -57.40 -9.65
N PHE A 114 19.77 -57.48 -10.31
CA PHE A 114 20.73 -56.38 -10.35
C PHE A 114 20.17 -55.15 -11.08
N GLU A 115 19.59 -55.34 -12.27
CA GLU A 115 18.92 -54.27 -13.03
C GLU A 115 17.83 -53.58 -12.19
N THR A 116 17.02 -54.37 -11.49
CA THR A 116 15.93 -53.86 -10.65
C THR A 116 16.47 -53.06 -9.47
N LYS A 117 17.51 -53.54 -8.78
CA LYS A 117 18.16 -52.80 -7.69
C LYS A 117 18.75 -51.48 -8.19
N GLN A 118 19.37 -51.47 -9.36
CA GLN A 118 19.91 -50.26 -9.95
C GLN A 118 18.79 -49.26 -10.32
N ALA A 119 17.69 -49.75 -10.90
CA ALA A 119 16.54 -48.91 -11.24
C ALA A 119 15.88 -48.30 -9.99
N ILE A 120 15.73 -49.08 -8.92
CA ILE A 120 15.22 -48.60 -7.63
C ILE A 120 16.15 -47.53 -7.06
N GLY A 121 17.46 -47.78 -7.00
CA GLY A 121 18.42 -46.79 -6.50
C GLY A 121 18.42 -45.48 -7.30
N LEU A 122 18.29 -45.56 -8.63
CA LEU A 122 18.15 -44.38 -9.49
C LEU A 122 16.83 -43.63 -9.22
N ALA A 123 15.73 -44.36 -9.02
CA ALA A 123 14.43 -43.76 -8.70
C ALA A 123 14.45 -43.06 -7.33
N GLU A 124 15.08 -43.67 -6.33
CA GLU A 124 15.27 -43.11 -4.99
C GLU A 124 16.13 -41.84 -5.03
N ALA A 125 17.26 -41.86 -5.77
CA ALA A 125 18.10 -40.68 -5.94
C ALA A 125 17.34 -39.53 -6.61
N ARG A 126 16.59 -39.81 -7.67
CA ARG A 126 15.74 -38.81 -8.35
C ARG A 126 14.63 -38.27 -7.44
N ALA A 127 14.01 -39.12 -6.63
CA ALA A 127 12.99 -38.71 -5.67
C ALA A 127 13.57 -37.77 -4.62
N PHE A 128 14.77 -38.08 -4.09
CA PHE A 128 15.48 -37.24 -3.14
C PHE A 128 15.85 -35.88 -3.74
N GLU A 129 16.40 -35.86 -4.96
CA GLU A 129 16.70 -34.62 -5.68
C GLU A 129 15.45 -33.77 -5.94
N ALA A 130 14.35 -34.41 -6.35
CA ALA A 130 13.07 -33.73 -6.56
C ALA A 130 12.50 -33.14 -5.27
N GLU A 131 12.59 -33.85 -4.14
CA GLU A 131 12.17 -33.34 -2.84
C GLU A 131 13.01 -32.14 -2.42
N ARG A 132 14.32 -32.21 -2.61
CA ARG A 132 15.23 -31.08 -2.33
C ARG A 132 14.89 -29.88 -3.20
N ALA A 133 14.71 -30.07 -4.50
CA ALA A 133 14.31 -29.01 -5.42
C ALA A 133 12.96 -28.39 -5.03
N ARG A 134 11.99 -29.20 -4.59
CA ARG A 134 10.70 -28.72 -4.08
C ARG A 134 10.87 -27.87 -2.82
N LYS A 135 11.69 -28.32 -1.86
CA LYS A 135 11.97 -27.56 -0.62
C LYS A 135 12.68 -26.24 -0.93
N GLU A 136 13.64 -26.25 -1.85
CA GLU A 136 14.33 -25.02 -2.29
C GLU A 136 13.36 -24.07 -3.01
N ALA A 137 12.45 -24.58 -3.85
CA ALA A 137 11.43 -23.77 -4.50
C ALA A 137 10.42 -23.18 -3.50
N GLU A 138 10.00 -23.95 -2.49
CA GLU A 138 9.12 -23.49 -1.42
C GLU A 138 9.78 -22.40 -0.56
N ALA A 139 11.06 -22.57 -0.20
CA ALA A 139 11.83 -21.55 0.52
C ALA A 139 11.92 -20.24 -0.30
N ARG A 140 12.23 -20.33 -1.60
CA ARG A 140 12.26 -19.17 -2.50
C ARG A 140 10.88 -18.50 -2.61
N ALA A 141 9.80 -19.28 -2.69
CA ALA A 141 8.45 -18.74 -2.73
C ALA A 141 8.10 -17.97 -1.44
N LEU A 142 8.51 -18.50 -0.28
CA LEU A 142 8.32 -17.82 1.01
C LEU A 142 9.14 -16.52 1.10
N GLU A 143 10.39 -16.51 0.62
CA GLU A 143 11.20 -15.29 0.55
C GLU A 143 10.57 -14.24 -0.37
N ILE A 144 10.08 -14.64 -1.54
CA ILE A 144 9.35 -13.74 -2.46
C ILE A 144 8.10 -13.18 -1.78
N GLN A 145 7.33 -14.02 -1.07
CA GLN A 145 6.14 -13.58 -0.35
C GLN A 145 6.48 -12.57 0.74
N ARG A 146 7.56 -12.80 1.51
CA ARG A 146 8.04 -11.86 2.53
C ARG A 146 8.46 -10.53 1.90
N ALA A 147 9.30 -10.57 0.87
CA ALA A 147 9.73 -9.38 0.15
C ALA A 147 8.54 -8.59 -0.43
N LYS A 148 7.52 -9.29 -0.95
CA LYS A 148 6.27 -8.67 -1.41
C LYS A 148 5.51 -8.00 -0.26
N SER A 149 5.34 -8.68 0.87
CA SER A 149 4.65 -8.11 2.04
C SER A 149 5.38 -6.89 2.62
N GLU A 150 6.71 -6.91 2.63
CA GLU A 150 7.53 -5.77 3.05
C GLU A 150 7.42 -4.60 2.07
N ALA A 151 7.39 -4.88 0.76
CA ALA A 151 7.19 -3.86 -0.26
C ALA A 151 5.79 -3.23 -0.16
N GLU A 152 4.74 -4.03 0.06
CA GLU A 152 3.38 -3.55 0.29
C GLU A 152 3.28 -2.69 1.56
N ALA A 153 3.92 -3.10 2.66
CA ALA A 153 3.97 -2.32 3.89
C ALA A 153 4.67 -0.96 3.70
N LYS A 154 5.81 -0.93 3.00
CA LYS A 154 6.53 0.31 2.66
C LYS A 154 5.71 1.20 1.72
N ALA A 155 4.97 0.63 0.78
CA ALA A 155 4.10 1.39 -0.11
C ALA A 155 2.95 2.04 0.67
N LEU A 156 2.33 1.31 1.61
CA LEU A 156 1.29 1.85 2.49
C LEU A 156 1.84 2.98 3.36
N GLU A 157 3.02 2.81 3.95
CA GLU A 157 3.68 3.84 4.76
C GLU A 157 3.96 5.11 3.93
N ALA A 158 4.48 4.95 2.71
CA ALA A 158 4.71 6.07 1.80
C ALA A 158 3.40 6.77 1.40
N GLU A 159 2.31 6.04 1.19
CA GLU A 159 0.99 6.62 0.90
C GLU A 159 0.45 7.41 2.09
N MET A 160 0.58 6.88 3.32
CA MET A 160 0.18 7.59 4.53
C MET A 160 1.00 8.87 4.74
N ALA A 161 2.32 8.80 4.57
CA ALA A 161 3.20 9.96 4.65
C ALA A 161 2.85 11.02 3.60
N LYS A 162 2.50 10.60 2.38
CA LYS A 162 2.02 11.50 1.32
C LYS A 162 0.72 12.19 1.72
N LYS A 163 -0.28 11.45 2.23
CA LYS A 163 -1.55 12.02 2.70
C LYS A 163 -1.34 12.99 3.86
N GLU A 164 -0.45 12.68 4.79
CA GLU A 164 -0.11 13.59 5.89
C GLU A 164 0.57 14.87 5.39
N ALA A 165 1.48 14.75 4.42
CA ALA A 165 2.13 15.90 3.79
C ALA A 165 1.11 16.77 3.03
N GLU A 166 0.17 16.17 2.30
CA GLU A 166 -0.93 16.86 1.62
C GLU A 166 -1.84 17.59 2.61
N ALA A 167 -2.20 16.94 3.72
CA ALA A 167 -3.01 17.56 4.78
C ALA A 167 -2.30 18.76 5.41
N LYS A 168 -1.00 18.64 5.74
CA LYS A 168 -0.18 19.74 6.24
C LYS A 168 -0.04 20.88 5.23
N ALA A 169 0.10 20.56 3.94
CA ALA A 169 0.15 21.58 2.89
C ALA A 169 -1.17 22.35 2.78
N LEU A 170 -2.31 21.66 2.88
CA LEU A 170 -3.63 22.28 2.89
C LEU A 170 -3.85 23.18 4.10
N GLU A 171 -3.43 22.75 5.30
CA GLU A 171 -3.48 23.58 6.51
C GLU A 171 -2.61 24.83 6.37
N LEU A 172 -1.40 24.69 5.84
CA LEU A 172 -0.52 25.82 5.58
C LEU A 172 -1.12 26.80 4.56
N GLU A 173 -1.78 26.31 3.51
CA GLU A 173 -2.47 27.15 2.54
C GLU A 173 -3.62 27.93 3.18
N LYS A 174 -4.42 27.28 4.03
CA LYS A 174 -5.49 27.95 4.79
C LYS A 174 -4.92 29.03 5.72
N ALA A 175 -3.89 28.70 6.48
CA ALA A 175 -3.23 29.66 7.37
C ALA A 175 -2.65 30.86 6.61
N LYS A 176 -2.09 30.65 5.41
CA LYS A 176 -1.61 31.73 4.53
C LYS A 176 -2.77 32.63 4.07
N LYS A 177 -3.88 32.05 3.62
CA LYS A 177 -5.07 32.82 3.20
C LYS A 177 -5.66 33.63 4.36
N GLU A 178 -5.72 33.06 5.56
CA GLU A 178 -6.16 33.77 6.76
C GLU A 178 -5.21 34.91 7.14
N ALA A 179 -3.90 34.69 7.07
CA ALA A 179 -2.90 35.73 7.33
C ALA A 179 -2.99 36.86 6.31
N GLU A 180 -3.19 36.54 5.02
CA GLU A 180 -3.38 37.53 3.96
C GLU A 180 -4.68 38.33 4.14
N ALA A 181 -5.78 37.66 4.50
CA ALA A 181 -7.05 38.32 4.81
C ALA A 181 -6.91 39.29 6.00
N LYS A 182 -6.25 38.86 7.08
CA LYS A 182 -5.96 39.73 8.25
C LYS A 182 -5.08 40.91 7.89
N LYS A 183 -4.09 40.70 7.01
CA LYS A 183 -3.22 41.78 6.54
C LYS A 183 -4.01 42.82 5.74
N LEU A 184 -4.87 42.37 4.82
CA LEU A 184 -5.76 43.25 4.06
C LEU A 184 -6.72 44.01 4.97
N GLU A 185 -7.29 43.34 5.97
CA GLU A 185 -8.15 43.98 6.98
C GLU A 185 -7.41 45.07 7.76
N ALA A 186 -6.17 44.80 8.20
CA ALA A 186 -5.34 45.77 8.88
C ALA A 186 -4.98 46.97 7.97
N GLU A 187 -4.65 46.73 6.71
CA GLU A 187 -4.39 47.79 5.72
C GLU A 187 -5.65 48.66 5.49
N MET A 188 -6.83 48.06 5.36
CA MET A 188 -8.09 48.79 5.25
C MET A 188 -8.41 49.60 6.51
N ALA A 189 -8.17 49.04 7.70
CA ALA A 189 -8.37 49.75 8.96
C ALA A 189 -7.42 50.96 9.07
N HIS A 190 -6.16 50.80 8.63
CA HIS A 190 -5.20 51.90 8.58
C HIS A 190 -5.66 53.01 7.63
N MET A 191 -6.06 52.67 6.41
CA MET A 191 -6.58 53.65 5.44
C MET A 191 -7.79 54.42 5.97
N LYS A 192 -8.75 53.73 6.61
CA LYS A 192 -9.92 54.38 7.23
C LYS A 192 -9.53 55.32 8.37
N ALA A 193 -8.54 54.91 9.18
CA ALA A 193 -8.05 55.76 10.26
C ALA A 193 -7.37 57.02 9.72
N GLU A 194 -6.53 56.90 8.68
CA GLU A 194 -5.91 58.04 8.00
C GLU A 194 -6.94 58.98 7.37
N GLU A 195 -7.96 58.43 6.71
CA GLU A 195 -9.05 59.21 6.14
C GLU A 195 -9.83 59.97 7.23
N ALA A 196 -10.16 59.31 8.34
CA ALA A 196 -10.83 59.95 9.47
C ALA A 196 -9.99 61.07 10.10
N ILE A 197 -8.66 60.87 10.20
CA ILE A 197 -7.73 61.92 10.67
C ILE A 197 -7.74 63.10 9.69
N ALA A 198 -7.68 62.85 8.38
CA ALA A 198 -7.71 63.90 7.37
C ALA A 198 -9.03 64.70 7.40
N GLN A 199 -10.17 64.00 7.50
CA GLN A 199 -11.50 64.62 7.63
C GLN A 199 -11.60 65.49 8.89
N ARG A 200 -11.12 65.00 10.04
CA ARG A 200 -11.11 65.78 11.29
C ARG A 200 -10.29 67.05 11.13
N LYS A 201 -9.09 66.95 10.55
CA LYS A 201 -8.21 68.10 10.32
C LYS A 201 -8.83 69.13 9.37
N GLN A 202 -9.53 68.67 8.33
CA GLN A 202 -10.24 69.57 7.42
C GLN A 202 -11.39 70.30 8.13
N LEU A 203 -12.20 69.58 8.90
CA LEU A 203 -13.28 70.17 9.71
C LEU A 203 -12.74 71.21 10.71
N GLU A 204 -11.61 70.93 11.37
CA GLU A 204 -10.94 71.88 12.26
C GLU A 204 -10.52 73.16 11.53
N SER A 205 -10.00 73.04 10.30
CA SER A 205 -9.63 74.19 9.47
C SER A 205 -10.85 75.04 9.09
N GLU A 206 -11.96 74.40 8.67
CA GLU A 206 -13.22 75.09 8.34
C GLU A 206 -13.83 75.82 9.55
N LEU A 207 -13.75 75.22 10.74
CA LEU A 207 -14.24 75.84 11.98
C LEU A 207 -13.36 77.02 12.43
N SER A 208 -12.06 76.96 12.19
CA SER A 208 -11.10 78.04 12.50
C SER A 208 -11.40 79.32 11.68
N GLU A 209 -11.80 79.18 10.41
CA GLU A 209 -12.16 80.33 9.56
C GLU A 209 -13.40 81.09 10.06
N LEU A 210 -14.30 80.43 10.79
CA LEU A 210 -15.52 81.02 11.35
C LEU A 210 -15.33 81.75 12.69
N LYS A 211 -14.08 81.94 13.16
CA LYS A 211 -13.75 82.48 14.51
C LYS A 211 -14.47 81.73 15.64
N ALA A 212 -14.79 80.47 15.41
CA ALA A 212 -15.41 79.63 16.41
C ALA A 212 -14.35 79.18 17.43
N ARG A 213 -14.67 79.26 18.72
CA ARG A 213 -13.80 78.73 19.79
C ARG A 213 -14.38 77.43 20.31
N GLN A 214 -13.59 76.36 20.27
CA GLN A 214 -13.95 75.13 20.96
C GLN A 214 -13.81 75.33 22.47
N THR A 215 -14.84 74.92 23.21
CA THR A 215 -14.90 74.96 24.67
C THR A 215 -15.46 73.64 25.19
N ASP A 216 -15.38 73.39 26.49
CA ASP A 216 -15.95 72.18 27.11
C ASP A 216 -17.48 72.08 26.97
N ARG A 217 -18.16 73.18 26.59
CA ARG A 217 -19.60 73.25 26.33
C ARG A 217 -19.94 73.01 24.85
N GLY A 218 -18.93 72.84 24.00
CA GLY A 218 -19.07 72.77 22.54
C GLY A 218 -18.45 73.97 21.82
N VAL A 219 -18.86 74.19 20.59
CA VAL A 219 -18.31 75.20 19.69
C VAL A 219 -19.02 76.53 19.89
N ILE A 220 -18.33 77.55 20.41
CA ILE A 220 -18.88 78.89 20.63
C ILE A 220 -18.60 79.78 19.42
N LEU A 221 -19.68 80.26 18.79
CA LEU A 221 -19.68 81.31 17.79
C LEU A 221 -20.09 82.64 18.44
N THR A 222 -19.13 83.56 18.61
CA THR A 222 -19.40 84.89 19.16
C THR A 222 -19.75 85.87 18.06
N LEU A 223 -20.96 86.40 18.09
CA LEU A 223 -21.46 87.39 17.15
C LEU A 223 -21.61 88.74 17.86
N GLY A 224 -20.84 89.74 17.44
CA GLY A 224 -20.85 91.08 18.05
C GLY A 224 -22.05 91.94 17.64
N ASP A 225 -22.01 93.21 18.06
CA ASP A 225 -23.05 94.26 17.88
C ASP A 225 -23.48 94.54 16.42
N ILE A 226 -22.88 93.88 15.44
CA ILE A 226 -23.22 93.94 14.02
C ILE A 226 -24.55 93.21 13.73
N LEU A 227 -25.00 92.35 14.65
CA LEU A 227 -26.26 91.63 14.48
C LEU A 227 -27.52 92.48 14.71
N PHE A 228 -27.46 93.55 15.51
CA PHE A 228 -28.66 94.25 15.98
C PHE A 228 -28.58 95.75 15.75
N LYS A 229 -29.73 96.38 15.46
CA LYS A 229 -29.83 97.86 15.51
C LYS A 229 -29.60 98.35 16.95
N THR A 230 -28.91 99.49 17.11
CA THR A 230 -28.58 100.07 18.42
C THR A 230 -29.81 100.15 19.34
N GLY A 231 -29.70 99.60 20.54
CA GLY A 231 -30.78 99.58 21.55
C GLY A 231 -31.99 98.71 21.21
N LYS A 232 -31.93 97.89 20.14
CA LYS A 232 -33.04 97.03 19.71
C LYS A 232 -32.63 95.56 19.70
N ALA A 233 -33.64 94.69 19.72
CA ALA A 233 -33.53 93.24 19.52
C ALA A 233 -33.85 92.83 18.07
N VAL A 234 -33.84 93.77 17.12
CA VAL A 234 -34.13 93.51 15.71
C VAL A 234 -32.84 93.18 14.96
N LEU A 235 -32.80 91.99 14.35
CA LEU A 235 -31.67 91.50 13.56
C LEU A 235 -31.47 92.34 12.28
N MET A 236 -30.21 92.60 11.92
CA MET A 236 -29.83 93.23 10.66
C MET A 236 -29.81 92.21 9.50
N SER A 237 -29.90 92.67 8.25
CA SER A 237 -29.83 91.79 7.07
C SER A 237 -28.55 90.97 6.99
N GLY A 238 -27.42 91.51 7.46
CA GLY A 238 -26.16 90.77 7.57
C GLY A 238 -26.20 89.60 8.58
N ALA A 239 -27.07 89.67 9.59
CA ALA A 239 -27.28 88.59 10.55
C ALA A 239 -28.03 87.41 9.94
N MET A 240 -28.96 87.67 9.02
CA MET A 240 -29.78 86.64 8.37
C MET A 240 -28.92 85.63 7.62
N ARG A 241 -27.92 86.10 6.85
CA ARG A 241 -26.99 85.21 6.14
C ARG A 241 -26.22 84.28 7.08
N THR A 242 -25.82 84.77 8.25
CA THR A 242 -25.17 83.95 9.27
C THR A 242 -26.14 82.92 9.87
N MET A 243 -27.41 83.29 10.05
CA MET A 243 -28.45 82.35 10.52
C MET A 243 -28.74 81.27 9.48
N ASP A 244 -28.70 81.59 8.18
CA ASP A 244 -28.89 80.61 7.10
C ASP A 244 -27.76 79.57 7.11
N ILE A 245 -26.49 80.02 7.17
CA ILE A 245 -25.32 79.14 7.25
C ILE A 245 -25.40 78.24 8.49
N LEU A 246 -25.76 78.81 9.64
CA LEU A 246 -25.89 78.07 10.89
C LEU A 246 -27.05 77.06 10.83
N ALA A 247 -28.20 77.44 10.28
CA ALA A 247 -29.33 76.54 10.12
C ALA A 247 -29.01 75.37 9.17
N ASP A 248 -28.30 75.62 8.06
CA ASP A 248 -27.89 74.56 7.14
C ASP A 248 -26.92 73.57 7.81
N PHE A 249 -25.99 74.08 8.63
CA PHE A 249 -25.13 73.22 9.45
C PHE A 249 -25.96 72.37 10.44
N LEU A 250 -26.91 72.96 11.17
CA LEU A 250 -27.73 72.26 12.17
C LEU A 250 -28.73 71.27 11.56
N LYS A 251 -29.13 71.46 10.30
CA LYS A 251 -29.89 70.47 9.52
C LYS A 251 -29.04 69.28 9.13
N LYS A 252 -27.77 69.50 8.78
CA LYS A 252 -26.81 68.43 8.45
C LYS A 252 -26.46 67.59 9.68
N TYR A 253 -26.48 68.17 10.88
CA TYR A 253 -26.17 67.51 12.15
C TYR A 253 -27.37 67.57 13.11
N PRO A 254 -28.41 66.73 12.93
CA PRO A 254 -29.65 66.80 13.71
C PRO A 254 -29.50 66.49 15.21
N GLU A 255 -28.45 65.77 15.59
CA GLU A 255 -28.18 65.36 16.98
C GLU A 255 -27.53 66.46 17.86
N ARG A 256 -27.22 67.63 17.28
CA ARG A 256 -26.57 68.74 18.00
C ARG A 256 -27.58 69.77 18.48
N ASN A 257 -27.53 70.15 19.74
CA ASN A 257 -28.37 71.22 20.28
C ASN A 257 -27.64 72.56 20.28
N VAL A 258 -28.38 73.65 20.42
CA VAL A 258 -27.86 75.02 20.39
C VAL A 258 -28.29 75.77 21.64
N LEU A 259 -27.34 76.47 22.24
CA LEU A 259 -27.58 77.40 23.32
C LEU A 259 -27.21 78.81 22.88
N ILE A 260 -28.15 79.75 22.99
CA ILE A 260 -27.99 81.14 22.58
C ILE A 260 -27.92 82.02 23.83
N GLU A 261 -26.78 82.66 24.03
CA GLU A 261 -26.48 83.49 25.19
C GLU A 261 -26.38 84.96 24.79
N GLY A 262 -27.30 85.79 25.28
CA GLY A 262 -27.30 87.23 25.03
C GLY A 262 -26.56 88.00 26.12
N PHE A 263 -25.78 89.00 25.71
CA PHE A 263 -25.05 89.90 26.60
C PHE A 263 -25.22 91.36 26.18
N THR A 264 -25.19 92.26 27.15
CA THR A 264 -25.18 93.71 26.97
C THR A 264 -23.89 94.30 27.53
N ASP A 265 -23.66 95.58 27.25
CA ASP A 265 -22.70 96.36 28.03
C ASP A 265 -23.33 96.84 29.34
N SER A 266 -22.55 97.55 30.15
CA SER A 266 -23.00 98.07 31.46
C SER A 266 -23.79 99.39 31.38
N THR A 267 -24.34 99.76 30.21
CA THR A 267 -25.10 101.00 30.01
C THR A 267 -26.59 100.72 30.17
N GLY A 268 -27.20 101.17 31.27
CA GLY A 268 -28.62 100.97 31.54
C GLY A 268 -28.85 100.43 32.96
N SER A 269 -30.10 100.14 33.31
CA SER A 269 -30.37 99.37 34.54
C SER A 269 -30.13 97.90 34.30
N GLU A 270 -29.73 97.17 35.34
CA GLU A 270 -29.57 95.71 35.30
C GLU A 270 -30.82 95.00 34.75
N THR A 271 -32.00 95.41 35.21
CA THR A 271 -33.30 94.89 34.75
C THR A 271 -33.55 95.12 33.26
N TYR A 272 -33.15 96.28 32.76
CA TYR A 272 -33.26 96.62 31.33
C TYR A 272 -32.27 95.79 30.50
N ASN A 273 -31.03 95.66 30.96
CA ASN A 273 -29.98 94.89 30.32
C ASN A 273 -30.30 93.39 30.25
N LEU A 274 -30.86 92.83 31.32
CA LEU A 274 -31.32 91.44 31.36
C LEU A 274 -32.47 91.21 30.38
N GLY A 275 -33.45 92.12 30.32
CA GLY A 275 -34.54 92.05 29.35
C GLY A 275 -34.05 92.14 27.91
N LEU A 276 -33.15 93.09 27.62
CA LEU A 276 -32.62 93.32 26.27
C LEU A 276 -31.77 92.14 25.78
N SER A 277 -30.89 91.60 26.63
CA SER A 277 -30.09 90.42 26.29
C SER A 277 -30.96 89.19 26.01
N GLN A 278 -32.01 88.95 26.81
CA GLN A 278 -32.94 87.84 26.57
C GLN A 278 -33.72 88.03 25.27
N GLN A 279 -34.21 89.24 25.00
CA GLN A 279 -34.91 89.54 23.74
C GLN A 279 -34.00 89.32 22.52
N ARG A 280 -32.72 89.69 22.62
CA ARG A 280 -31.73 89.43 21.56
C ARG A 280 -31.47 87.95 21.35
N ALA A 281 -31.33 87.16 22.42
CA ALA A 281 -31.20 85.72 22.32
C ALA A 281 -32.45 85.08 21.68
N ASN A 282 -33.64 85.53 22.07
CA ASN A 282 -34.90 85.08 21.47
C ASN A 282 -34.99 85.43 19.98
N ALA A 283 -34.58 86.63 19.57
CA ALA A 283 -34.60 87.01 18.17
C ALA A 283 -33.71 86.11 17.28
N VAL A 284 -32.58 85.65 17.81
CA VAL A 284 -31.71 84.67 17.12
C VAL A 284 -32.38 83.30 17.07
N ARG A 285 -32.99 82.83 18.16
CA ARG A 285 -33.79 81.58 18.16
C ARG A 285 -34.89 81.66 17.10
N ASP A 286 -35.66 82.73 17.09
CA ASP A 286 -36.80 82.89 16.19
C ASP A 286 -36.34 82.89 14.72
N ALA A 287 -35.18 83.47 14.42
CA ALA A 287 -34.57 83.41 13.10
C ALA A 287 -34.12 81.98 12.72
N LEU A 288 -33.53 81.22 13.64
CA LEU A 288 -33.16 79.82 13.40
C LEU A 288 -34.39 78.91 13.24
N THR A 289 -35.45 79.16 14.01
CA THR A 289 -36.72 78.44 13.88
C THR A 289 -37.41 78.76 12.57
N ALA A 290 -37.40 80.02 12.13
CA ALA A 290 -37.88 80.40 10.80
C ALA A 290 -37.12 79.68 9.67
N ASN A 291 -35.84 79.36 9.90
CA ASN A 291 -35.00 78.58 9.00
C ASN A 291 -35.12 77.05 9.20
N GLY A 292 -36.08 76.56 9.99
CA GLY A 292 -36.44 75.15 10.08
C GLY A 292 -35.77 74.36 11.21
N ILE A 293 -35.14 75.02 12.18
CA ILE A 293 -34.63 74.36 13.39
C ILE A 293 -35.72 74.29 14.46
N THR A 294 -35.99 73.10 14.97
CA THR A 294 -37.05 72.90 15.96
C THR A 294 -36.71 73.56 17.30
N THR A 295 -37.72 74.06 17.99
CA THR A 295 -37.55 74.83 19.23
C THR A 295 -36.91 74.02 20.35
N GLU A 296 -37.11 72.70 20.35
CA GLU A 296 -36.60 71.77 21.37
C GLU A 296 -35.07 71.65 21.31
N ARG A 297 -34.47 72.01 20.17
CA ARG A 297 -33.01 72.01 19.99
C ARG A 297 -32.36 73.33 20.39
N ILE A 298 -33.14 74.34 20.76
CA ILE A 298 -32.62 75.70 21.01
C ILE A 298 -33.02 76.18 22.40
N ALA A 299 -32.05 76.38 23.29
CA ALA A 299 -32.25 77.15 24.51
C ALA A 299 -31.71 78.57 24.37
N THR A 300 -32.33 79.52 25.07
CA THR A 300 -31.96 80.93 25.04
C THR A 300 -31.83 81.49 26.45
N LYS A 301 -30.76 82.24 26.72
CA LYS A 301 -30.58 82.91 28.02
C LYS A 301 -29.98 84.29 27.84
N GLY A 302 -30.61 85.30 28.43
CA GLY A 302 -30.02 86.62 28.63
C GLY A 302 -29.26 86.67 29.95
N TYR A 303 -28.05 87.21 29.93
CA TYR A 303 -27.23 87.44 31.13
C TYR A 303 -27.06 88.93 31.46
N GLY A 304 -27.67 89.82 30.67
CA GLY A 304 -27.45 91.26 30.79
C GLY A 304 -25.98 91.61 30.66
N GLU A 305 -25.47 92.43 31.58
CA GLU A 305 -24.08 92.88 31.60
C GLU A 305 -23.10 91.91 32.29
N GLN A 306 -23.60 90.77 32.77
CA GLN A 306 -22.77 89.75 33.40
C GLN A 306 -21.81 89.12 32.38
N PHE A 307 -20.69 88.60 32.87
CA PHE A 307 -19.64 87.98 32.05
C PHE A 307 -19.09 88.90 30.93
N PRO A 308 -18.56 90.10 31.29
CA PRO A 308 -17.92 90.98 30.32
C PRO A 308 -16.65 90.33 29.75
N ILE A 309 -16.45 90.45 28.44
CA ILE A 309 -15.24 89.96 27.75
C ILE A 309 -14.22 91.08 27.51
N ALA A 310 -14.62 92.33 27.76
CA ALA A 310 -13.78 93.51 27.69
C ALA A 310 -14.20 94.55 28.74
N GLY A 311 -13.32 95.51 29.06
CA GLY A 311 -13.64 96.56 30.01
C GLY A 311 -14.75 97.50 29.52
N ASN A 312 -15.77 97.74 30.33
CA ASN A 312 -16.89 98.63 29.98
C ASN A 312 -16.54 100.13 29.98
N ASN A 313 -15.30 100.48 30.33
CA ASN A 313 -14.85 101.87 30.42
C ASN A 313 -14.65 102.53 29.05
N THR A 314 -14.39 101.76 27.99
CA THR A 314 -14.18 102.27 26.63
C THR A 314 -15.36 101.92 25.72
N GLN A 315 -15.61 102.74 24.69
CA GLN A 315 -16.64 102.45 23.68
C GLN A 315 -16.38 101.11 22.97
N ALA A 316 -15.11 100.83 22.65
CA ALA A 316 -14.70 99.58 22.02
C ALA A 316 -14.97 98.36 22.93
N GLY A 317 -14.67 98.45 24.23
CA GLY A 317 -14.95 97.36 25.17
C GLY A 317 -16.46 97.14 25.40
N ARG A 318 -17.24 98.23 25.50
CA ARG A 318 -18.71 98.12 25.53
C ARG A 318 -19.26 97.45 24.27
N GLN A 319 -18.72 97.78 23.09
CA GLN A 319 -19.12 97.16 21.84
C GLN A 319 -18.82 95.66 21.80
N GLN A 320 -17.72 95.21 22.38
CA GLN A 320 -17.40 93.78 22.49
C GLN A 320 -18.35 93.07 23.47
N ASN A 321 -18.79 93.74 24.54
CA ASN A 321 -19.73 93.17 25.51
C ASN A 321 -21.18 93.07 24.96
N ARG A 322 -21.56 93.93 24.00
CA ARG A 322 -22.81 93.79 23.23
C ARG A 322 -22.69 92.66 22.20
N ARG A 323 -22.91 91.42 22.64
CA ARG A 323 -22.74 90.22 21.80
C ARG A 323 -23.84 89.20 22.06
N VAL A 324 -24.00 88.30 21.09
CA VAL A 324 -24.70 87.04 21.28
C VAL A 324 -23.70 85.92 21.02
N GLU A 325 -23.57 85.00 21.96
CA GLU A 325 -22.82 83.77 21.78
C GLU A 325 -23.79 82.66 21.40
N ILE A 326 -23.46 81.94 20.33
CA ILE A 326 -24.19 80.75 19.92
C ILE A 326 -23.27 79.56 20.21
N VAL A 327 -23.66 78.73 21.16
CA VAL A 327 -22.93 77.53 21.56
C VAL A 327 -23.57 76.34 20.87
N ILE A 328 -22.86 75.73 19.94
CA ILE A 328 -23.26 74.46 19.31
C ILE A 328 -22.72 73.34 20.18
N LEU A 329 -23.62 72.60 20.83
CA LEU A 329 -23.28 71.55 21.78
C LEU A 329 -22.80 70.29 21.07
N ASP A 330 -22.08 69.44 21.81
CA ASP A 330 -21.75 68.09 21.36
C ASP A 330 -23.02 67.23 21.25
N GLU A 331 -22.91 66.15 20.49
CA GLU A 331 -24.03 65.26 20.16
C GLU A 331 -24.67 64.69 21.44
N GLY A 332 -26.00 64.79 21.55
CA GLY A 332 -26.77 64.27 22.69
C GLY A 332 -26.71 65.10 23.98
N VAL A 333 -26.06 66.27 24.00
CA VAL A 333 -26.03 67.16 25.17
C VAL A 333 -27.26 68.08 25.17
N SER A 334 -28.02 68.12 26.26
CA SER A 334 -29.18 69.02 26.41
C SER A 334 -28.74 70.46 26.75
N PRO A 335 -29.33 71.47 26.10
CA PRO A 335 -28.86 72.85 26.22
C PRO A 335 -29.15 73.51 27.58
N GLU A 336 -30.14 73.02 28.33
CA GLU A 336 -30.46 73.50 29.67
C GLU A 336 -29.37 73.15 30.69
N LYS A 337 -28.71 71.99 30.53
CA LYS A 337 -27.65 71.53 31.43
C LYS A 337 -26.34 72.30 31.28
N MET A 338 -26.21 73.08 30.20
CA MET A 338 -24.99 73.78 29.85
C MET A 338 -25.11 75.30 30.03
N LEU A 339 -26.15 75.84 30.67
CA LEU A 339 -26.23 77.27 31.02
C LEU A 339 -25.11 77.67 32.02
N ARG A 340 -24.67 78.94 31.98
CA ARG A 340 -23.58 79.49 32.82
C ARG A 340 -24.02 79.82 34.23
#